data_AF-A0A934VTV2-F1
#
_entry.id   AF-A0A934VTV2-F1
#
_cell.length_a   1.000
_cell.length_b   1.000
_cell.length_c   1.000
_cell.angle_alpha   90.00
_cell.angle_beta   90.00
_cell.angle_gamma   90.00
#
_symmetry.space_group_name_H-M   'P 1'
#
loop_
_entity.id
_entity.type
_entity.pdbx_description
1 polymer ?
#
loop_
_entity_poly.entity_id
_entity_poly.type
_entity_poly.pdbx_seq_one_letter_code
_entity_poly.pdbx_strand_id
1 'polypeptide(L)'
;MGGSPQTFTRRDFFSNFLKHVREDARSESPTIVEVRGEAEEQVAVIQGRYCLAYQNSFCSVCSERCPESGAIEVRKGIPTVDADHCTGCGICRDLCPAPTNAILMI
;
A
#
# COMPACT_ATOMS: atom_id res chain seq x y z
N MET A 1 22.94 -60.53 12.25
CA MET A 1 21.63 -59.97 11.85
C MET A 1 20.81 -59.76 13.11
N GLY A 2 20.27 -58.56 13.32
CA GLY A 2 19.30 -58.29 14.40
C GLY A 2 19.72 -57.20 15.39
N GLY A 3 19.86 -55.95 14.94
CA GLY A 3 19.84 -54.78 15.82
C GLY A 3 18.41 -54.24 15.86
N SER A 4 17.78 -54.27 17.02
CA SER A 4 16.42 -53.78 17.26
C SER A 4 16.32 -52.26 17.01
N PRO A 5 15.23 -51.77 16.39
CA PRO A 5 15.09 -50.35 16.07
C PRO A 5 14.76 -49.56 17.35
N GLN A 6 15.59 -48.57 17.68
CA GLN A 6 15.34 -47.66 18.80
C GLN A 6 14.10 -46.82 18.48
N THR A 7 13.00 -47.07 19.19
CA THR A 7 11.74 -46.33 19.03
C THR A 7 11.88 -44.95 19.68
N PHE A 8 12.10 -43.92 18.86
CA PHE A 8 12.14 -42.53 19.32
C PHE A 8 10.72 -42.07 19.68
N THR A 9 10.48 -41.71 20.94
CA THR A 9 9.12 -41.38 21.39
C THR A 9 8.75 -39.95 20.97
N ARG A 10 7.44 -39.66 20.85
CA ARG A 10 6.95 -38.29 20.55
C ARG A 10 7.45 -37.23 21.55
N ARG A 11 7.78 -37.66 22.78
CA ARG A 11 8.35 -36.80 23.83
C ARG A 11 9.82 -36.46 23.55
N ASP A 12 10.59 -37.42 23.02
CA ASP A 12 11.98 -37.21 22.62
C ASP A 12 12.09 -36.26 21.41
N PHE A 13 11.13 -36.32 20.49
CA PHE A 13 11.03 -35.38 19.36
C PHE A 13 10.78 -33.93 19.85
N PHE A 14 9.84 -33.73 20.78
CA PHE A 14 9.53 -32.41 21.32
C PHE A 14 10.68 -31.82 22.17
N SER A 15 11.35 -32.63 22.98
CA SER A 15 12.49 -32.18 23.78
C SER A 15 13.73 -31.85 22.95
N ASN A 16 13.94 -32.51 21.80
CA ASN A 16 15.04 -32.17 20.90
C ASN A 16 14.73 -30.93 20.04
N PHE A 17 13.47 -30.73 19.67
CA PHE A 17 13.02 -29.55 18.94
C PHE A 17 13.13 -28.25 19.77
N LEU A 18 12.77 -28.29 21.05
CA LEU A 18 12.88 -27.14 21.96
C LEU A 18 14.32 -26.74 22.30
N LYS A 19 15.31 -27.62 22.11
CA LYS A 19 16.73 -27.28 22.29
C LYS A 19 17.26 -26.43 21.13
N HIS A 20 16.88 -26.73 19.89
CA HIS A 20 17.33 -25.97 18.72
C HIS A 20 16.72 -24.57 18.60
N VAL A 21 15.56 -24.31 19.21
CA VAL A 21 14.94 -22.96 19.16
C VAL A 21 15.65 -21.94 20.08
N ARG A 22 16.48 -22.38 21.05
CA ARG A 22 17.15 -21.46 21.99
C ARG A 22 18.49 -20.93 21.51
N GLU A 23 19.07 -21.46 20.44
CA GLU A 23 20.38 -21.03 19.92
C GLU A 23 20.30 -19.90 18.89
N ASP A 24 19.19 -19.74 18.16
CA ASP A 24 19.03 -18.64 17.19
C ASP A 24 18.63 -17.30 17.83
N ALA A 25 18.32 -17.27 19.13
CA ALA A 25 17.83 -16.08 19.83
C ALA A 25 18.94 -15.17 20.39
N ARG A 26 20.21 -15.32 19.97
CA ARG A 26 21.35 -14.63 20.62
C ARG A 26 22.28 -13.80 19.73
N SER A 27 22.04 -13.56 18.44
CA SER A 27 23.00 -12.74 17.66
C SER A 27 22.49 -11.74 16.63
N GLU A 28 21.19 -11.52 16.45
CA GLU A 28 20.74 -10.27 15.82
C GLU A 28 19.78 -9.58 16.78
N SER A 29 20.33 -8.75 17.66
CA SER A 29 19.57 -7.61 18.18
C SER A 29 19.04 -6.86 16.96
N PRO A 30 17.71 -6.70 16.78
CA PRO A 30 17.22 -5.85 15.73
C PRO A 30 17.74 -4.45 16.04
N THR A 31 18.73 -3.98 15.28
CA THR A 31 19.07 -2.57 15.26
C THR A 31 17.79 -1.85 14.89
N ILE A 32 17.32 -0.96 15.76
CA ILE A 32 16.31 0.03 15.42
C ILE A 32 16.97 0.93 14.38
N VAL A 33 16.92 0.50 13.11
CA VAL A 33 17.09 1.41 11.99
C VAL A 33 15.87 2.29 12.02
N GLU A 34 16.05 3.56 12.38
CA GLU A 34 15.07 4.59 12.09
C GLU A 34 14.87 4.57 10.58
N VAL A 35 13.81 3.88 10.12
CA VAL A 35 13.29 4.06 8.77
C VAL A 35 12.74 5.48 8.77
N ARG A 36 13.62 6.44 8.49
CA ARG A 36 13.22 7.77 8.07
C ARG A 36 12.54 7.52 6.74
N GLY A 37 11.21 7.38 6.79
CA GLY A 37 10.41 7.12 5.61
C GLY A 37 10.81 8.11 4.53
N GLU A 38 11.47 7.60 3.50
CA GLU A 38 11.50 8.27 2.21
C GLU A 38 10.03 8.40 1.86
N ALA A 39 9.53 9.64 1.79
CA ALA A 39 8.12 9.91 1.57
C ALA A 39 7.69 9.15 0.31
N GLU A 40 6.92 8.08 0.49
CA GLU A 40 6.34 7.35 -0.64
C GLU A 40 5.49 8.37 -1.41
N GLU A 41 5.96 8.71 -2.61
CA GLU A 41 5.44 9.79 -3.43
C GLU A 41 4.10 9.33 -4.00
N GLN A 42 3.05 9.49 -3.18
CA GLN A 42 1.75 8.92 -3.47
C GLN A 42 1.08 9.74 -4.58
N VAL A 43 0.67 9.11 -5.68
CA VAL A 43 0.05 9.81 -6.82
C VAL A 43 -1.45 9.49 -6.88
N ALA A 44 -2.24 10.51 -7.23
CA ALA A 44 -3.67 10.33 -7.46
C ALA A 44 -3.95 9.68 -8.83
N VAL A 45 -4.80 8.65 -8.86
CA VAL A 45 -5.27 7.98 -10.08
C VAL A 45 -6.79 8.05 -10.14
N ILE A 46 -7.31 8.52 -11.28
CA ILE A 46 -8.75 8.63 -11.52
C ILE A 46 -9.25 7.31 -12.12
N GLN A 47 -10.06 6.58 -11.35
CA GLN A 47 -10.78 5.41 -11.82
C GLN A 47 -12.00 5.85 -12.64
N GLY A 48 -11.85 5.90 -13.96
CA GLY A 48 -12.88 6.37 -14.89
C GLY A 48 -14.27 5.74 -14.67
N ARG A 49 -14.33 4.44 -14.29
CA ARG A 49 -15.58 3.72 -14.00
C ARG A 49 -16.45 4.36 -12.91
N TYR A 50 -15.86 5.14 -12.00
CA TYR A 50 -16.56 5.77 -10.88
C TYR A 50 -16.63 7.30 -11.03
N CYS A 51 -15.85 7.88 -11.94
CA CYS A 51 -15.79 9.32 -12.12
C CYS A 51 -17.05 9.83 -12.84
N LEU A 52 -17.70 10.86 -12.29
CA LEU A 52 -18.89 11.46 -12.89
C LEU A 52 -18.60 12.09 -14.26
N ALA A 53 -17.42 12.68 -14.43
CA ALA A 53 -16.94 13.25 -15.70
C ALA A 53 -16.89 12.21 -16.83
N TYR A 54 -16.45 10.99 -16.52
CA TYR A 54 -16.41 9.87 -17.47
C TYR A 54 -17.79 9.26 -17.74
N GLN A 55 -18.79 9.54 -16.90
CA GLN A 55 -20.16 9.03 -16.99
C GLN A 55 -21.12 10.08 -17.56
N ASN A 56 -20.67 10.88 -18.53
CA ASN A 56 -21.46 11.92 -19.21
C ASN A 56 -22.04 13.03 -18.30
N SER A 57 -21.54 13.19 -17.08
CA SER A 57 -21.92 14.28 -16.18
C SER A 57 -20.82 15.33 -16.12
N PHE A 58 -21.16 16.61 -15.93
CA PHE A 58 -20.16 17.64 -15.74
C PHE A 58 -19.62 17.59 -14.29
N CYS A 59 -18.32 17.37 -14.12
CA CYS A 59 -17.67 17.36 -12.80
C CYS A 59 -16.20 17.78 -12.91
N SER A 60 -15.83 18.86 -12.22
CA SER A 60 -14.47 19.45 -12.19
C SER A 60 -13.95 19.70 -10.77
N VAL A 61 -14.61 19.13 -9.75
CA VAL A 61 -14.30 19.40 -8.33
C VAL A 61 -12.82 19.12 -7.99
N CYS A 62 -12.26 18.02 -8.51
CA CYS A 62 -10.87 17.66 -8.25
C CYS A 62 -9.87 18.69 -8.82
N SER A 63 -10.08 19.18 -10.04
CA SER A 63 -9.20 20.18 -10.66
C SER A 63 -9.36 21.56 -10.02
N GLU A 64 -10.58 21.94 -9.62
CA GLU A 64 -10.86 23.24 -9.00
C GLU A 64 -10.28 23.38 -7.59
N ARG A 65 -10.10 22.25 -6.90
CA ARG A 65 -9.65 22.21 -5.51
C ARG A 65 -8.20 21.74 -5.36
N CYS A 66 -7.56 21.33 -6.45
CA CYS A 66 -6.16 20.93 -6.40
C CYS A 66 -5.30 22.18 -6.07
N PRO A 67 -4.48 22.12 -5.01
CA PRO A 67 -3.59 23.24 -4.66
C PRO A 67 -2.43 23.39 -5.65
N GLU A 68 -2.04 22.30 -6.31
CA GLU A 68 -0.94 22.26 -7.26
C GLU A 68 -1.42 22.60 -8.66
N SER A 69 -0.89 23.68 -9.22
CA SER A 69 -1.20 24.07 -10.59
C SER A 69 -0.61 23.06 -11.58
N GLY A 70 -1.43 22.53 -12.48
CA GLY A 70 -1.00 21.57 -13.50
C GLY A 70 -1.10 20.10 -13.07
N ALA A 71 -1.26 19.82 -11.77
CA ALA A 71 -1.40 18.44 -11.30
C ALA A 71 -2.68 17.75 -11.78
N ILE A 72 -3.75 18.50 -12.06
CA ILE A 72 -4.98 17.97 -12.64
C ILE A 72 -5.44 18.87 -13.79
N GLU A 73 -5.45 18.33 -15.00
CA GLU A 73 -5.94 19.01 -16.19
C GLU A 73 -7.29 18.45 -16.64
N VAL A 74 -8.22 19.33 -17.04
CA VAL A 74 -9.49 18.92 -17.62
C VAL A 74 -9.46 19.13 -19.13
N ARG A 75 -9.43 18.03 -19.88
CA ARG A 75 -9.46 18.05 -21.36
C ARG A 75 -10.77 17.48 -21.85
N LYS A 76 -11.53 18.26 -22.64
CA LYS A 76 -12.86 17.87 -23.14
C LYS A 76 -13.84 17.45 -22.03
N GLY A 77 -13.77 18.10 -20.86
CA GLY A 77 -14.59 17.78 -19.70
C GLY A 77 -14.13 16.55 -18.91
N ILE A 78 -13.01 15.94 -19.28
CA ILE A 78 -12.46 14.76 -18.60
C ILE A 78 -11.21 15.16 -17.80
N PRO A 79 -11.21 14.99 -16.46
CA PRO A 79 -10.03 15.24 -15.63
C PRO A 79 -8.98 14.14 -15.81
N THR A 80 -7.71 14.55 -15.87
CA THR A 80 -6.53 13.69 -15.92
C THR A 80 -5.49 14.21 -14.93
N VAL A 81 -4.84 13.31 -14.19
CA VAL A 81 -3.79 13.67 -13.24
C VAL A 81 -2.44 13.63 -13.96
N ASP A 82 -1.63 14.66 -13.76
CA ASP A 82 -0.22 14.67 -14.12
C ASP A 82 0.59 14.23 -12.89
N ALA A 83 1.25 13.08 -13.00
CA ALA A 83 2.01 12.48 -11.90
C ALA A 83 3.22 13.33 -11.50
N ASP A 84 3.85 14.02 -12.46
CA ASP A 84 5.06 14.81 -12.22
C ASP A 84 4.78 16.07 -11.37
N HIS A 85 3.53 16.53 -11.39
CA HIS A 85 3.06 17.69 -10.62
C HIS A 85 2.22 17.29 -9.39
N CYS A 86 1.86 16.02 -9.25
CA CYS A 86 1.00 15.56 -8.17
C CYS A 86 1.81 15.38 -6.88
N THR A 87 1.52 16.19 -5.86
CA THR A 87 2.20 16.10 -4.55
C THR A 87 1.63 15.05 -3.61
N GLY A 88 0.60 14.30 -4.04
CA GLY A 88 -0.03 13.30 -3.18
C GLY A 88 -0.89 13.85 -2.04
N CYS A 89 -1.22 15.15 -2.05
CA CYS A 89 -1.93 15.80 -0.94
C CYS A 89 -3.32 15.24 -0.60
N GLY A 90 -3.94 14.43 -1.47
CA GLY A 90 -5.20 13.73 -1.20
C GLY A 90 -6.49 14.58 -1.28
N ILE A 91 -6.40 15.91 -1.39
CA ILE A 91 -7.58 16.80 -1.41
C ILE A 91 -8.61 16.41 -2.48
N CYS A 92 -8.16 16.02 -3.67
CA CYS A 92 -9.04 15.60 -4.75
C CYS A 92 -9.84 14.33 -4.40
N ARG A 93 -9.27 13.42 -3.60
CA ARG A 93 -9.94 12.23 -3.10
C ARG A 93 -10.99 12.60 -2.06
N ASP A 94 -10.66 13.46 -1.10
CA ASP A 94 -11.55 13.83 -0.01
C ASP A 94 -12.81 14.56 -0.50
N LEU A 95 -12.68 15.35 -1.57
CA LEU A 95 -13.76 16.15 -2.12
C LEU A 95 -14.51 15.47 -3.28
N CYS A 96 -14.18 14.24 -3.64
CA CYS A 96 -14.81 13.55 -4.76
C CYS A 96 -16.32 13.33 -4.50
N PRO A 97 -17.23 13.95 -5.29
CA PRO A 97 -18.68 13.87 -5.04
C PRO A 97 -19.34 12.60 -5.62
N ALA A 98 -18.55 11.71 -6.23
CA ALA A 98 -19.07 10.49 -6.84
C ALA A 98 -19.64 9.53 -5.77
N PRO A 99 -20.73 8.79 -6.05
CA PRO A 99 -21.31 7.84 -5.09
C PRO A 99 -20.32 6.78 -4.60
N THR A 100 -19.41 6.38 -5.47
CA THR A 100 -18.20 5.62 -5.13
C THR A 100 -17.01 6.51 -5.45
N ASN A 101 -16.10 6.70 -4.49
CA ASN A 101 -14.96 7.59 -4.68
C ASN A 101 -14.14 7.14 -5.90
N ALA A 102 -13.91 8.06 -6.83
CA ALA A 102 -13.23 7.78 -8.09
C ALA A 102 -11.72 7.96 -8.02
N ILE A 103 -11.17 8.46 -6.90
CA ILE A 103 -9.76 8.76 -6.75
C ILE A 103 -9.10 7.68 -5.89
N LEU A 104 -8.11 7.01 -6.46
CA LEU A 104 -7.19 6.13 -5.74
C LEU A 104 -5.88 6.88 -5.49
N MET A 105 -5.28 6.65 -4.33
CA MET A 105 -3.93 7.14 -4.03
C MET A 105 -3.02 5.92 -4.03
N ILE A 106 -2.00 5.91 -4.88
CA ILE A 106 -1.05 4.79 -5.05
C ILE A 106 0.39 5.23 -4.84
#